data_AF-A0A928ZFP4-F1
#
_entry.id   AF-A0A928ZFP4-F1
#
_cell.length_a   1.000
_cell.length_b   1.000
_cell.length_c   1.000
_cell.angle_alpha   90.00
_cell.angle_beta   90.00
_cell.angle_gamma   90.00
#
_symmetry.space_group_name_H-M   'P 1'
#
loop_
_entity.id
_entity.type
_entity.pdbx_description
1 polymer ?
#
loop_
_entity_poly.entity_id
_entity_poly.type
_entity_poly.pdbx_seq_one_letter_code
_entity_poly.pdbx_strand_id
1 'polypeptide(L)'
;VLRGWAIILELETELTKPGLLSFKEIGDNGEKYKKHFLDLNGLGVRELCLRGSDIIILAGSTMDLEGEMQIFCWQDALENLDDLIHSQDNEDLVSLFDLPFTIGSDHAEGLALYSYLTTDDSLMVFYDSPNQQRLRKDKQIFVDVFQL
;
A
#
# COMPACT_ATOMS: atom_id res chain seq x y z
N VAL A 1 -8.13 9.54 2.31
CA VAL A 1 -9.13 8.92 3.21
C VAL A 1 -10.38 9.78 3.26
N LEU A 2 -11.55 9.17 3.13
CA LEU A 2 -12.85 9.83 3.20
C LEU A 2 -13.73 9.11 4.21
N ARG A 3 -14.12 9.78 5.30
CA ARG A 3 -14.98 9.22 6.36
C ARG A 3 -14.49 7.87 6.91
N GLY A 4 -13.17 7.73 7.12
CA GLY A 4 -12.55 6.51 7.63
C GLY A 4 -12.16 5.48 6.57
N TRP A 5 -12.57 5.67 5.31
CA TRP A 5 -12.23 4.76 4.22
C TRP A 5 -10.98 5.23 3.47
N ALA A 6 -10.05 4.31 3.23
CA ALA A 6 -9.04 4.49 2.20
C ALA A 6 -9.68 4.27 0.82
N ILE A 7 -9.20 5.00 -0.18
CA ILE A 7 -9.72 4.90 -1.56
C ILE A 7 -8.52 4.70 -2.48
N ILE A 8 -8.56 3.62 -3.25
CA ILE A 8 -7.64 3.39 -4.37
C ILE A 8 -8.43 3.64 -5.66
N LEU A 9 -7.83 4.37 -6.60
CA LEU A 9 -8.40 4.62 -7.92
C LEU A 9 -7.66 3.77 -8.94
N GLU A 10 -8.41 2.94 -9.67
CA GLU A 10 -7.93 2.26 -10.85
C GLU A 10 -8.10 3.17 -12.07
N LEU A 11 -7.05 3.31 -12.85
CA LEU A 11 -6.98 4.20 -14.01
C LEU A 11 -6.20 3.49 -15.12
N GLU A 12 -6.71 3.50 -16.34
CA GLU A 12 -5.93 3.11 -17.51
C GLU A 12 -5.72 4.33 -18.42
N THR A 13 -4.49 4.51 -18.90
CA THR A 13 -4.13 5.66 -19.75
C THR A 13 -3.87 5.24 -21.19
N GLU A 14 -4.15 6.14 -22.13
CA GLU A 14 -3.78 6.01 -23.54
C GLU A 14 -3.07 7.27 -24.07
N LEU A 15 -2.16 7.09 -25.02
CA LEU A 15 -1.47 8.18 -25.68
C LEU A 15 -2.38 8.77 -26.77
N THR A 16 -2.80 10.02 -26.60
CA THR A 16 -3.62 10.72 -27.62
C THR A 16 -2.77 11.50 -28.61
N LYS A 17 -1.67 12.09 -28.12
CA LYS A 17 -0.69 12.87 -28.87
C LYS A 17 0.68 12.72 -28.19
N PRO A 18 1.80 12.97 -28.89
CA PRO A 18 3.12 12.97 -28.26
C PRO A 18 3.14 13.84 -26.99
N GLY A 19 3.46 13.23 -25.86
CA GLY A 19 3.51 13.89 -24.55
C GLY A 19 2.16 14.12 -23.85
N LEU A 20 1.04 13.60 -24.37
CA LEU A 20 -0.28 13.76 -23.78
C LEU A 20 -1.00 12.41 -23.60
N LEU A 21 -1.31 12.07 -22.34
CA LEU A 21 -2.12 10.92 -21.96
C LEU A 21 -3.56 11.35 -21.67
N SER A 22 -4.53 10.51 -22.04
CA SER A 22 -5.92 10.58 -21.55
C SER A 22 -6.28 9.30 -20.81
N PHE A 23 -7.33 9.35 -20.01
CA PHE A 23 -7.92 8.14 -19.41
C PHE A 23 -8.78 7.42 -20.44
N LYS A 24 -8.59 6.09 -20.51
CA LYS A 24 -9.49 5.20 -21.21
C LYS A 24 -10.79 5.05 -20.43
N GLU A 25 -11.82 4.60 -21.12
CA GLU A 25 -13.06 4.12 -20.51
C GLU A 25 -12.84 2.68 -20.06
N ILE A 26 -12.90 2.44 -18.75
CA ILE A 26 -12.61 1.14 -18.12
C ILE A 26 -13.83 0.55 -17.37
N GLY A 27 -14.91 1.33 -17.24
CA GLY A 27 -16.19 0.86 -16.70
C GLY A 27 -17.22 0.59 -17.79
N ASP A 28 -18.25 -0.19 -17.43
CA ASP A 28 -19.29 -0.65 -18.36
C ASP A 28 -20.13 0.48 -18.97
N ASN A 29 -20.17 1.67 -18.37
CA ASN A 29 -20.95 2.82 -18.84
C ASN A 29 -20.06 4.01 -19.26
N GLY A 30 -18.81 3.76 -19.63
CA GLY A 30 -17.88 4.81 -20.06
C GLY A 30 -17.17 5.51 -18.90
N GLU A 31 -17.17 4.93 -17.70
CA GLU A 31 -16.40 5.44 -16.57
C GLU A 31 -14.90 5.39 -16.87
N LYS A 32 -14.18 6.45 -16.49
CA LYS A 32 -12.75 6.61 -16.76
C LYS A 32 -11.84 6.14 -15.62
N TYR A 33 -12.45 5.70 -14.54
CA TYR A 33 -11.79 5.21 -13.34
C TYR A 33 -12.74 4.33 -12.57
N LYS A 34 -12.18 3.40 -11.79
CA LYS A 34 -12.92 2.63 -10.78
C LYS A 34 -12.44 3.04 -9.39
N LYS A 35 -13.32 2.92 -8.39
CA LYS A 35 -13.02 3.23 -7.00
C LYS A 35 -13.11 1.96 -6.16
N HIS A 36 -12.06 1.71 -5.41
CA HIS A 36 -12.03 0.67 -4.40
C HIS A 36 -12.01 1.36 -3.04
N PHE A 37 -13.00 1.07 -2.21
CA PHE A 37 -13.06 1.58 -0.83
C PHE A 37 -12.54 0.49 0.10
N LEU A 38 -11.51 0.80 0.89
CA LEU A 38 -10.86 -0.16 1.77
C LEU A 38 -11.03 0.25 3.23
N ASP A 39 -11.46 -0.70 4.06
CA ASP A 39 -11.52 -0.55 5.52
C ASP A 39 -10.16 -0.86 6.15
N LEU A 40 -9.27 0.13 6.12
CA LEU A 40 -7.93 0.06 6.72
C LEU A 40 -7.93 0.60 8.16
N ASN A 41 -8.99 0.35 8.95
CA ASN A 41 -9.10 0.83 10.34
C ASN A 41 -8.98 2.36 10.48
N GLY A 42 -9.43 3.13 9.48
CA GLY A 42 -9.28 4.59 9.47
C GLY A 42 -7.91 5.11 8.99
N LEU A 43 -6.98 4.21 8.69
CA LEU A 43 -5.66 4.54 8.13
C LEU A 43 -5.76 4.86 6.63
N GLY A 44 -4.75 5.59 6.14
CA GLY A 44 -4.56 5.87 4.72
C GLY A 44 -3.50 4.96 4.10
N VAL A 45 -3.54 4.83 2.78
CA VAL A 45 -2.51 4.14 1.99
C VAL A 45 -1.24 4.98 1.97
N ARG A 46 -0.11 4.35 2.30
CA ARG A 46 1.25 4.91 2.16
C ARG A 46 2.01 4.31 1.00
N GLU A 47 1.93 3.00 0.85
CA GLU A 47 2.59 2.28 -0.24
C GLU A 47 1.75 1.08 -0.68
N LEU A 48 1.86 0.74 -1.97
CA LEU A 48 1.24 -0.43 -2.58
C LEU A 48 2.33 -1.33 -3.18
N CYS A 49 2.31 -2.61 -2.84
CA CYS A 49 3.25 -3.59 -3.37
C CYS A 49 2.50 -4.78 -3.96
N LEU A 50 2.68 -5.03 -5.25
CA LEU A 50 2.04 -6.14 -5.96
C LEU A 50 2.72 -7.47 -5.62
N ARG A 51 1.93 -8.49 -5.29
CA ARG A 51 2.38 -9.87 -5.06
C ARG A 51 1.45 -10.85 -5.76
N GLY A 52 1.79 -11.24 -6.99
CA GLY A 52 0.89 -12.06 -7.81
C GLY A 52 -0.38 -11.28 -8.18
N SER A 53 -1.55 -11.81 -7.82
CA SER A 53 -2.86 -11.13 -7.95
C SER A 53 -3.18 -10.22 -6.75
N ASP A 54 -2.43 -10.34 -5.65
CA ASP A 54 -2.65 -9.56 -4.43
C ASP A 54 -1.99 -8.18 -4.49
N ILE A 55 -2.55 -7.25 -3.72
CA ILE A 55 -1.89 -5.97 -3.37
C ILE A 55 -1.63 -5.95 -1.86
N ILE A 56 -0.36 -5.89 -1.48
CA ILE A 56 0.06 -5.58 -0.12
C ILE A 56 0.03 -4.07 0.08
N ILE A 57 -0.54 -3.63 1.20
CA ILE A 57 -0.79 -2.23 1.50
C ILE A 57 -0.08 -1.89 2.81
N LEU A 58 0.82 -0.92 2.76
CA LEU A 58 1.27 -0.22 3.95
C LEU A 58 0.24 0.86 4.27
N ALA A 59 -0.43 0.72 5.41
CA ALA A 59 -1.40 1.67 5.90
C ALA A 59 -0.83 2.46 7.09
N GLY A 60 -1.06 3.77 7.12
CA GLY A 60 -0.60 4.64 8.19
C GLY A 60 -1.51 5.86 8.40
N SER A 61 -1.17 6.71 9.37
CA SER A 61 -1.88 7.96 9.60
C SER A 61 -1.96 8.81 8.33
N THR A 62 -3.00 9.60 8.10
CA THR A 62 -3.16 10.32 6.81
C THR A 62 -2.46 11.67 6.73
N MET A 63 -2.07 12.19 7.90
CA MET A 63 -1.39 13.46 8.08
C MET A 63 -0.08 13.23 8.84
N ASP A 64 0.62 14.30 9.19
CA ASP A 64 1.83 14.31 10.04
C ASP A 64 1.54 13.95 11.52
N LEU A 65 0.50 13.14 11.73
CA LEU A 65 0.18 12.58 13.03
C LEU A 65 1.03 11.33 13.21
N GLU A 66 1.67 11.23 14.36
CA GLU A 66 2.24 9.97 14.78
C GLU A 66 1.11 8.97 15.07
N GLY A 67 1.24 7.77 14.53
CA GLY A 67 0.22 6.74 14.70
C GLY A 67 0.76 5.37 14.29
N GLU A 68 0.01 4.35 14.69
CA GLU A 68 0.29 2.97 14.30
C GLU A 68 0.25 2.82 12.78
N MET A 69 1.09 1.92 12.29
CA MET A 69 1.16 1.54 10.88
C MET A 69 0.94 0.04 10.80
N GLN A 70 0.21 -0.38 9.77
CA GLN A 70 -0.27 -1.74 9.65
C GLN A 70 -0.14 -2.21 8.21
N ILE A 71 0.20 -3.50 8.04
CA ILE A 71 0.28 -4.14 6.74
C ILE A 71 -1.02 -4.91 6.49
N PHE A 72 -1.64 -4.63 5.35
CA PHE A 72 -2.81 -5.36 4.86
C PHE A 72 -2.48 -6.09 3.55
N CYS A 73 -3.25 -7.13 3.24
CA CYS A 73 -3.26 -7.83 1.97
C CYS A 73 -4.67 -7.71 1.39
N TRP A 74 -4.81 -6.97 0.29
CA TRP A 74 -5.99 -7.02 -0.54
C TRP A 74 -5.82 -8.20 -1.51
N GLN A 75 -6.52 -9.28 -1.23
CA GLN A 75 -6.44 -10.55 -1.93
C GLN A 75 -7.11 -10.48 -3.29
N ASP A 76 -6.49 -11.08 -4.30
CA ASP A 76 -7.01 -11.16 -5.67
C ASP A 76 -7.44 -9.79 -6.23
N ALA A 77 -6.77 -8.72 -5.79
CA ALA A 77 -7.07 -7.34 -6.13
C ALA A 77 -7.08 -7.10 -7.64
N LEU A 78 -6.22 -7.79 -8.39
CA LEU A 78 -6.17 -7.69 -9.85
C LEU A 78 -7.25 -8.48 -10.58
N GLU A 79 -7.92 -9.41 -9.91
CA GLU A 79 -9.00 -10.22 -10.48
C GLU A 79 -10.38 -9.69 -10.10
N ASN A 80 -10.49 -8.95 -9.00
CA ASN A 80 -11.73 -8.37 -8.47
C ASN A 80 -11.77 -6.84 -8.60
N LEU A 81 -11.68 -6.37 -9.84
CA LEU A 81 -11.57 -4.96 -10.19
C LEU A 81 -12.93 -4.27 -10.41
N ASP A 82 -14.01 -4.72 -9.76
CA ASP A 82 -15.30 -4.01 -9.82
C ASP A 82 -15.34 -2.84 -8.82
N ASP A 83 -16.26 -1.88 -9.02
CA ASP A 83 -16.49 -0.75 -8.09
C ASP A 83 -17.02 -1.31 -6.74
N LEU A 84 -16.11 -1.65 -5.82
CA LEU A 84 -16.40 -2.43 -4.62
C LEU A 84 -15.92 -1.80 -3.31
N ILE A 85 -16.53 -2.29 -2.23
CA ILE A 85 -16.12 -2.03 -0.86
C ILE A 85 -15.42 -3.30 -0.36
N HIS A 86 -14.15 -3.16 -0.01
CA HIS A 86 -13.30 -4.21 0.54
C HIS A 86 -13.17 -3.98 2.04
N SER A 87 -13.49 -5.01 2.82
CA SER A 87 -13.48 -4.95 4.27
C SER A 87 -12.95 -6.24 4.84
N GLN A 88 -12.47 -6.18 6.08
CA GLN A 88 -11.99 -7.35 6.79
C GLN A 88 -13.10 -8.40 7.01
N ASP A 89 -14.37 -7.98 6.99
CA ASP A 89 -15.54 -8.86 7.07
C ASP A 89 -15.83 -9.61 5.75
N ASN A 90 -15.39 -9.07 4.61
CA ASN A 90 -15.57 -9.68 3.29
C ASN A 90 -14.45 -10.68 2.95
N GLU A 91 -13.50 -10.89 3.87
CA GLU A 91 -12.32 -11.78 3.78
C GLU A 91 -11.32 -11.43 2.65
N ASP A 92 -11.65 -10.53 1.73
CA ASP A 92 -10.79 -10.07 0.64
C ASP A 92 -9.74 -9.04 1.07
N LEU A 93 -9.87 -8.48 2.27
CA LEU A 93 -8.92 -7.55 2.86
C LEU A 93 -8.43 -8.07 4.21
N VAL A 94 -7.22 -8.61 4.24
CA VAL A 94 -6.66 -9.27 5.43
C VAL A 94 -5.60 -8.40 6.09
N SER A 95 -5.74 -8.13 7.39
CA SER A 95 -4.65 -7.58 8.19
C SER A 95 -3.55 -8.64 8.39
N LEU A 96 -2.33 -8.34 7.96
CA LEU A 96 -1.19 -9.24 8.14
C LEU A 96 -0.51 -9.04 9.50
N PHE A 97 -0.02 -7.82 9.77
CA PHE A 97 0.64 -7.48 11.03
C PHE A 97 0.80 -5.97 11.20
N ASP A 98 1.01 -5.55 12.45
CA ASP A 98 1.35 -4.17 12.81
C ASP A 98 2.86 -3.95 12.72
N LEU A 99 3.27 -2.78 12.25
CA LEU A 99 4.67 -2.37 12.30
C LEU A 99 5.04 -1.86 13.69
N PRO A 100 6.30 -2.08 14.14
CA PRO A 100 6.79 -1.47 15.37
C PRO A 100 6.66 0.06 15.32
N PHE A 101 5.99 0.64 16.32
CA PHE A 101 5.78 2.07 16.41
C PHE A 101 6.82 2.73 17.33
N THR A 102 7.48 3.77 16.83
CA THR A 102 8.39 4.62 17.61
C THR A 102 7.97 6.08 17.46
N ILE A 103 7.65 6.74 18.57
CA ILE A 103 7.32 8.17 18.61
C ILE A 103 8.48 8.97 17.99
N GLY A 104 8.18 9.81 16.99
CA GLY A 104 9.10 10.72 16.33
C GLY A 104 10.16 10.10 15.40
N SER A 105 10.10 8.79 15.10
CA SER A 105 11.04 8.16 14.16
C SER A 105 10.48 6.87 13.55
N ASP A 106 11.15 6.32 12.55
CA ASP A 106 10.74 5.09 11.85
C ASP A 106 9.33 5.19 11.23
N HIS A 107 9.02 6.33 10.63
CA HIS A 107 7.82 6.45 9.79
C HIS A 107 8.03 5.67 8.50
N ALA A 108 7.37 4.52 8.38
CA ALA A 108 7.44 3.68 7.21
C ALA A 108 6.71 4.34 6.04
N GLU A 109 7.37 4.43 4.90
CA GLU A 109 6.86 5.07 3.68
C GLU A 109 7.18 4.25 2.41
N GLY A 110 7.95 3.16 2.53
CA GLY A 110 8.27 2.30 1.40
C GLY A 110 8.17 0.82 1.76
N LEU A 111 7.82 0.03 0.75
CA LEU A 111 7.58 -1.40 0.86
C LEU A 111 8.07 -2.09 -0.41
N ALA A 112 8.77 -3.22 -0.26
CA ALA A 112 9.13 -4.07 -1.38
C ALA A 112 9.06 -5.55 -0.98
N LEU A 113 8.65 -6.40 -1.93
CA LEU A 113 8.83 -7.84 -1.78
C LEU A 113 10.33 -8.17 -1.69
N TYR A 114 10.62 -9.11 -0.80
CA TYR A 114 11.97 -9.60 -0.58
C TYR A 114 11.92 -11.12 -0.40
N SER A 115 12.88 -11.81 -1.01
CA SER A 115 13.01 -13.26 -0.89
C SER A 115 14.11 -13.57 0.12
N TYR A 116 13.75 -14.02 1.32
CA TYR A 116 14.71 -14.37 2.36
C TYR A 116 15.02 -15.87 2.38
N LEU A 117 14.00 -16.74 2.47
CA LEU A 117 14.15 -18.20 2.41
C LEU A 117 13.58 -18.77 1.11
N THR A 118 12.41 -18.28 0.71
CA THR A 118 11.74 -18.64 -0.55
C THR A 118 11.33 -17.39 -1.32
N THR A 119 10.88 -17.57 -2.57
CA THR A 119 10.45 -16.45 -3.42
C THR A 119 9.31 -15.68 -2.76
N ASP A 120 9.49 -14.36 -2.65
CA ASP A 120 8.49 -13.37 -2.18
C ASP A 120 7.85 -13.71 -0.81
N ASP A 121 8.63 -14.31 0.08
CA ASP A 121 8.22 -14.75 1.41
C ASP A 121 8.34 -13.67 2.49
N SER A 122 8.84 -12.49 2.13
CA SER A 122 9.13 -11.42 3.05
C SER A 122 8.85 -10.04 2.46
N LEU A 123 8.69 -9.07 3.34
CA LEU A 123 8.60 -7.65 3.01
C LEU A 123 9.79 -6.90 3.59
N MET A 124 10.42 -6.08 2.76
CA MET A 124 11.39 -5.08 3.19
C MET A 124 10.68 -3.73 3.37
N VAL A 125 10.86 -3.13 4.54
CA VAL A 125 10.19 -1.87 4.93
C VAL A 125 11.20 -0.74 5.03
N PHE A 126 10.90 0.38 4.37
CA PHE A 126 11.74 1.56 4.30
C PHE A 126 11.10 2.73 5.04
N TYR A 127 11.94 3.55 5.67
CA TYR A 127 11.52 4.64 6.54
C TYR A 127 11.97 5.97 5.98
N ASP A 128 11.08 6.96 5.94
CA ASP A 128 11.42 8.34 5.55
C ASP A 128 12.19 9.08 6.65
N SER A 129 11.92 8.72 7.91
CA SER A 129 12.57 9.29 9.09
C SER A 129 13.22 8.20 9.97
N PRO A 130 14.22 7.47 9.43
CA PRO A 130 14.82 6.35 10.13
C PRO A 130 15.43 6.81 11.46
N ASN A 131 15.23 6.02 12.51
CA ASN A 131 15.84 6.22 13.80
C ASN A 131 17.36 6.28 13.66
N GLN A 132 18.02 7.10 14.48
CA GLN A 132 19.48 7.27 14.47
C GLN A 132 20.25 5.95 14.59
N GLN A 133 19.67 4.93 15.23
CA GLN A 133 20.29 3.60 15.35
C GLN A 133 20.37 2.84 14.01
N ARG A 134 19.48 3.15 13.06
CA ARG A 134 19.49 2.60 11.69
C ARG A 134 20.53 3.26 10.80
N LEU A 135 20.92 4.49 11.12
CA LEU A 135 21.93 5.25 10.39
C LEU A 135 23.32 4.75 10.76
N ARG A 136 24.02 4.15 9.80
CA ARG A 136 25.41 3.72 9.96
C ARG A 136 26.36 4.69 9.25
N LYS A 137 27.66 4.37 9.30
CA LYS A 137 28.67 5.13 8.57
C LYS A 137 28.42 5.01 7.06
N ASP A 138 28.84 6.03 6.31
CA ASP A 138 28.86 6.09 4.84
C ASP A 138 27.60 5.60 4.11
N LYS A 139 26.56 6.45 4.07
CA LYS A 139 25.37 6.28 3.20
C LYS A 139 24.67 4.91 3.32
N GLN A 140 24.75 4.29 4.50
CA GLN A 140 24.09 3.04 4.82
C GLN A 140 22.94 3.27 5.80
N ILE A 141 21.80 2.67 5.50
CA ILE A 141 20.60 2.71 6.33
C ILE A 141 20.13 1.26 6.52
N PHE A 142 19.86 0.88 7.76
CA PHE A 142 19.22 -0.39 8.05
C PHE A 142 17.70 -0.32 7.84
N VAL A 143 17.17 -1.36 7.22
CA VAL A 143 15.75 -1.58 6.97
C VAL A 143 15.32 -2.87 7.65
N ASP A 144 14.03 -2.98 7.95
CA ASP A 144 13.48 -4.18 8.55
C ASP A 144 12.95 -5.12 7.47
N VAL A 145 13.07 -6.42 7.73
CA VAL A 145 12.52 -7.49 6.89
C VAL A 145 11.55 -8.29 7.75
N PHE A 146 10.30 -8.36 7.32
CA PHE A 146 9.23 -9.09 7.97
C PHE A 146 8.83 -10.28 7.11
N GLN A 147 8.63 -11.43 7.73
CA GLN A 147 8.13 -12.62 7.03
C GLN A 147 6.63 -12.47 6.75
N LEU A 148 6.20 -12.89 5.56
CA LEU A 148 4.80 -12.96 5.11
C LEU A 148 4.15 -14.30 5.45
#